data_AF-A0A1S2VBW3-F1
#
_entry.id   AF-A0A1S2VBW3-F1
#
_cell.length_a   1.000
_cell.length_b   1.000
_cell.length_c   1.000
_cell.angle_alpha   90.00
_cell.angle_beta   90.00
_cell.angle_gamma   90.00
#
_symmetry.space_group_name_H-M   'P 1'
#
loop_
_entity.id
_entity.type
_entity.pdbx_description
1 polymer ?
#
loop_
_entity_poly.entity_id
_entity_poly.type
_entity_poly.pdbx_seq_one_letter_code
_entity_poly.pdbx_strand_id
1 'polypeptide(L)'
;MIERRQFKETSIFLVFQNLIEMELKEVEDYINEISCELRQKQKKLEKDYENANKKVEEDAEYDVNSFFEDDIHKYFKVFPIYTYNPLLLTLYGQFENWLKKLCDLDSRKGFSKVRVKDLAGNNYIEKSRRYLEIVAEINLDDTKLEWQKITQIQKLRNCIAHNDSNIIKDKSIPIEKQELYKNILNDNRLEFDKIKGDFYIKEPEFLFDTIGLIRKYLAAVIDKIKSRNVVAKNMSMPFDNANWGQEKTENLLKQIISALNQLDENEARTDEYKDSDLKGNLRGIFESMAFNVTKLYSFFTNGKWETIDQKYIIEEREKGLEKIKKLYDIK
;
A
#
# COMPACT_ATOMS: atom_id res chain seq x y z
N MET A 1 -17.72 19.27 28.74
CA MET A 1 -17.10 17.94 28.88
C MET A 1 -16.87 17.41 27.47
N ILE A 2 -15.65 17.60 26.94
CA ILE A 2 -15.32 17.30 25.55
C ILE A 2 -15.33 15.77 25.39
N GLU A 3 -16.10 15.27 24.42
CA GLU A 3 -16.24 13.85 24.15
C GLU A 3 -14.87 13.20 23.94
N ARG A 4 -14.49 12.29 24.84
CA ARG A 4 -13.29 11.43 24.72
C ARG A 4 -13.28 10.56 23.44
N ARG A 5 -14.34 10.58 22.63
CA ARG A 5 -14.41 9.93 21.30
C ARG A 5 -13.80 10.76 20.18
N GLN A 6 -13.83 12.09 20.24
CA GLN A 6 -13.18 12.93 19.22
C GLN A 6 -11.64 12.86 19.29
N PHE A 7 -11.08 12.59 20.47
CA PHE A 7 -9.63 12.38 20.64
C PHE A 7 -9.12 11.03 20.08
N LYS A 8 -10.01 10.11 19.65
CA LYS A 8 -9.62 8.85 18.98
C LYS A 8 -9.41 9.00 17.48
N GLU A 9 -9.70 10.17 16.91
CA GLU A 9 -9.66 10.43 15.46
C GLU A 9 -8.56 11.42 15.02
N THR A 10 -7.51 11.63 15.82
CA THR A 10 -6.19 11.75 15.18
C THR A 10 -5.86 10.36 14.65
N SER A 11 -6.49 9.99 13.53
CA SER A 11 -6.37 8.66 12.92
C SER A 11 -4.88 8.32 12.89
N ILE A 12 -4.48 7.13 13.35
CA ILE A 12 -3.08 6.70 13.33
C ILE A 12 -2.44 6.88 11.93
N PHE A 13 -3.26 6.87 10.88
CA PHE A 13 -2.91 7.24 9.51
C PHE A 13 -2.52 8.72 9.33
N LEU A 14 -3.22 9.65 9.97
CA LEU A 14 -2.86 11.06 10.00
C LEU A 14 -1.54 11.28 10.75
N VAL A 15 -1.32 10.55 11.85
CA VAL A 15 -0.03 10.57 12.56
C VAL A 15 1.09 10.07 11.64
N PHE A 16 0.88 8.95 10.95
CA PHE A 16 1.85 8.41 9.99
C PHE A 16 2.10 9.35 8.81
N GLN A 17 1.05 9.95 8.26
CA GLN A 17 1.15 10.92 7.18
C GLN A 17 1.99 12.12 7.60
N ASN A 18 1.76 12.68 8.79
CA ASN A 18 2.56 13.77 9.33
C ASN A 18 4.01 13.37 9.58
N LEU A 19 4.26 12.17 10.11
CA LEU A 19 5.62 11.67 10.32
C LEU A 19 6.37 11.46 9.01
N ILE A 20 5.71 10.90 7.99
CA ILE A 20 6.30 10.75 6.64
C ILE A 20 6.63 12.12 6.07
N GLU A 21 5.70 13.07 6.13
CA GLU A 21 5.92 14.41 5.59
C GLU A 21 7.09 15.11 6.30
N MET A 22 7.15 15.00 7.63
CA MET A 22 8.24 15.54 8.44
C MET A 22 9.58 14.91 8.07
N GLU A 23 9.70 13.58 8.05
CA GLU A 23 10.95 12.89 7.71
C GLU A 23 11.40 13.21 6.27
N LEU A 24 10.48 13.22 5.30
CA LEU A 24 10.82 13.56 3.91
C LEU A 24 11.27 15.02 3.78
N LYS A 25 10.64 15.94 4.53
CA LYS A 25 11.04 17.34 4.56
C LYS A 25 12.41 17.54 5.18
N GLU A 26 12.71 16.85 6.28
CA GLU A 26 14.05 16.91 6.91
C GLU A 26 15.15 16.46 5.94
N VAL A 27 14.89 15.41 5.15
CA VAL A 27 15.85 14.96 4.14
C VAL A 27 15.94 15.94 2.96
N GLU A 28 14.82 16.53 2.54
CA GLU A 28 14.78 17.57 1.51
C GLU A 28 15.58 18.80 1.93
N ASP A 29 15.42 19.27 3.18
CA ASP A 29 16.18 20.37 3.76
C ASP A 29 17.68 20.05 3.82
N TYR A 30 18.05 18.83 4.22
CA TYR A 30 19.44 18.35 4.23
C TYR A 30 20.07 18.32 2.83
N ILE A 31 19.35 17.80 1.83
CA ILE A 31 19.83 17.76 0.44
C ILE A 31 20.02 19.20 -0.07
N ASN A 32 19.10 20.11 0.24
CA ASN A 32 19.20 21.52 -0.14
C ASN A 32 20.44 22.18 0.46
N GLU A 33 20.71 21.98 1.75
CA GLU A 33 21.87 22.56 2.43
C GLU A 33 23.18 22.10 1.80
N ILE A 34 23.38 20.79 1.66
CA ILE A 34 24.60 20.23 1.07
C ILE A 34 24.76 20.63 -0.40
N SER A 35 23.66 20.61 -1.16
CA SER A 35 23.71 21.00 -2.58
C SER A 35 24.03 22.47 -2.75
N CYS A 36 23.55 23.34 -1.85
CA CYS A 36 23.89 24.75 -1.84
C CYS A 36 25.39 24.95 -1.58
N GLU A 37 25.95 24.27 -0.57
CA GLU A 37 27.38 24.32 -0.27
C GLU A 37 28.23 23.84 -1.46
N LEU A 38 27.85 22.71 -2.08
CA LEU A 38 28.56 22.16 -3.24
C LEU A 38 28.51 23.11 -4.43
N ARG A 39 27.33 23.67 -4.74
CA ARG A 39 27.15 24.66 -5.83
C ARG A 39 27.96 25.93 -5.59
N GLN A 40 28.08 26.38 -4.34
CA GLN A 40 28.93 27.54 -4.01
C GLN A 40 30.40 27.25 -4.29
N LYS A 41 30.90 26.05 -3.95
CA LYS A 41 32.28 25.64 -4.25
C LYS A 41 32.52 25.51 -5.75
N GLN A 42 31.60 24.91 -6.49
CA GLN A 42 31.66 24.80 -7.95
C GLN A 42 31.69 26.18 -8.63
N LYS A 43 30.76 27.09 -8.27
CA LYS A 43 30.73 28.46 -8.82
C LYS A 43 31.98 29.26 -8.49
N LYS A 44 32.54 29.10 -7.29
CA LYS A 44 33.79 29.75 -6.91
C LYS A 44 34.93 29.25 -7.79
N LEU A 45 35.05 27.93 -7.97
CA LEU A 45 36.06 27.32 -8.82
C LEU A 45 35.95 27.77 -10.28
N GLU A 46 34.75 27.79 -10.86
CA GLU A 46 34.52 28.30 -12.22
C GLU A 46 35.00 29.74 -12.36
N LYS A 47 34.66 30.60 -11.40
CA LYS A 47 35.11 31.99 -11.37
C LYS A 47 36.63 32.12 -11.24
N ASP A 48 37.26 31.32 -10.39
CA ASP A 48 38.71 31.32 -10.19
C ASP A 48 39.44 30.84 -11.46
N TYR A 49 38.92 29.80 -12.13
CA TYR A 49 39.40 29.30 -13.42
C TYR A 49 39.28 30.34 -14.53
N GLU A 50 38.12 30.98 -14.68
CA GLU A 50 37.91 32.05 -15.67
C GLU A 50 38.86 33.24 -15.44
N ASN A 51 39.08 33.61 -14.18
CA ASN A 51 39.99 34.71 -13.84
C ASN A 51 41.46 34.36 -14.12
N ALA A 52 41.85 33.09 -13.90
CA ALA A 52 43.20 32.62 -14.21
C ALA A 52 43.44 32.57 -15.72
N ASN A 53 42.49 32.03 -16.49
CA ASN A 53 42.57 32.01 -17.96
C ASN A 53 42.72 33.41 -18.56
N LYS A 54 41.98 34.41 -18.06
CA LYS A 54 42.11 35.80 -18.52
C LYS A 54 43.49 36.42 -18.26
N LYS A 55 44.21 35.96 -17.23
CA LYS A 55 45.54 36.48 -16.88
C LYS A 55 46.67 35.82 -17.69
N VAL A 56 46.40 34.64 -18.26
CA VAL A 56 47.39 33.82 -18.98
C VAL A 56 47.48 34.17 -20.46
N GLU A 57 46.54 34.95 -21.01
CA GLU A 57 46.68 35.56 -22.34
C GLU A 57 47.97 36.42 -22.49
N GLU A 58 48.69 36.73 -21.41
CA GLU A 58 49.96 37.47 -21.39
C GLU A 58 51.23 36.60 -21.17
N ASP A 59 51.12 35.31 -20.78
CA ASP A 59 52.28 34.48 -20.41
C ASP A 59 52.12 33.01 -20.84
N ALA A 60 52.87 32.59 -21.87
CA ALA A 60 52.65 31.33 -22.61
C ALA A 60 53.08 30.05 -21.88
N GLU A 61 53.62 30.14 -20.66
CA GLU A 61 54.19 29.02 -19.91
C GLU A 61 53.26 28.43 -18.83
N TYR A 62 52.11 29.07 -18.54
CA TYR A 62 51.20 28.64 -17.48
C TYR A 62 50.00 27.84 -18.01
N ASP A 63 49.98 26.53 -17.81
CA ASP A 63 48.80 25.70 -18.12
C ASP A 63 47.77 25.76 -16.99
N VAL A 64 46.80 26.66 -17.15
CA VAL A 64 45.66 26.82 -16.23
C VAL A 64 44.88 25.51 -16.06
N ASN A 65 44.79 24.69 -17.11
CA ASN A 65 44.02 23.44 -17.02
C ASN A 65 44.68 22.46 -16.04
N SER A 66 45.99 22.28 -16.13
CA SER A 66 46.73 21.42 -15.21
C SER A 66 46.62 21.90 -13.75
N PHE A 67 46.60 23.22 -13.52
CA PHE A 67 46.48 23.77 -12.17
C PHE A 67 45.13 23.49 -11.50
N PHE A 68 44.03 23.53 -12.26
CA PHE A 68 42.66 23.36 -11.73
C PHE A 68 42.09 21.94 -11.90
N GLU A 69 42.79 21.03 -12.59
CA GLU A 69 42.31 19.67 -12.91
C GLU A 69 41.83 18.91 -11.67
N ASP A 70 42.61 18.91 -10.59
CA ASP A 70 42.29 18.21 -9.34
C ASP A 70 41.02 18.77 -8.68
N ASP A 71 40.88 20.09 -8.62
CA ASP A 71 39.71 20.74 -8.02
C ASP A 71 38.46 20.56 -8.87
N ILE A 72 38.58 20.59 -10.21
CA ILE A 72 37.49 20.28 -11.13
C ILE A 72 37.04 18.84 -10.91
N HIS A 73 37.98 17.88 -10.91
CA HIS A 73 37.67 16.48 -10.67
C HIS A 73 36.98 16.29 -9.31
N LYS A 74 37.49 16.95 -8.27
CA LYS A 74 36.96 16.88 -6.91
C LYS A 74 35.53 17.40 -6.81
N TYR A 75 35.24 18.63 -7.24
CA TYR A 75 33.93 19.26 -7.02
C TYR A 75 32.86 18.89 -8.06
N PHE A 76 33.23 18.52 -9.28
CA PHE A 76 32.27 18.19 -10.34
C PHE A 76 32.03 16.69 -10.53
N LYS A 77 32.88 15.83 -9.94
CA LYS A 77 32.74 14.37 -10.02
C LYS A 77 32.78 13.69 -8.66
N VAL A 78 33.88 13.82 -7.92
CA VAL A 78 34.07 13.07 -6.65
C VAL A 78 33.00 13.44 -5.63
N PHE A 79 32.79 14.72 -5.37
CA PHE A 79 31.84 15.18 -4.36
C PHE A 79 30.38 14.82 -4.70
N PRO A 80 29.87 15.07 -5.94
CA PRO A 80 28.56 14.56 -6.35
C PRO A 80 28.37 13.06 -6.12
N ILE A 81 29.36 12.22 -6.47
CA ILE A 81 29.31 10.77 -6.24
C ILE A 81 29.12 10.46 -4.74
N TYR A 82 29.99 11.01 -3.89
CA TYR A 82 29.97 10.70 -2.46
C TYR A 82 28.86 11.42 -1.68
N THR A 83 28.16 12.36 -2.31
CA THR A 83 27.00 13.04 -1.74
C THR A 83 25.70 12.40 -2.22
N TYR A 84 25.42 12.42 -3.53
CA TYR A 84 24.09 12.14 -4.06
C TYR A 84 23.76 10.64 -4.17
N ASN A 85 24.74 9.81 -4.52
CA ASN A 85 24.51 8.36 -4.62
C ASN A 85 24.13 7.74 -3.25
N PRO A 86 24.86 8.01 -2.14
CA PRO A 86 24.44 7.55 -0.81
C PRO A 86 23.09 8.11 -0.37
N LEU A 87 22.79 9.37 -0.72
CA LEU A 87 21.50 9.98 -0.42
C LEU A 87 20.34 9.25 -1.08
N LEU A 88 20.50 8.78 -2.33
CA LEU A 88 19.50 7.94 -2.97
C LEU A 88 19.28 6.62 -2.20
N LEU A 89 20.36 5.98 -1.73
CA LEU A 89 20.26 4.74 -0.95
C LEU A 89 19.44 4.97 0.33
N THR A 90 19.72 6.08 1.04
CA THR A 90 19.01 6.47 2.27
C THR A 90 17.53 6.74 2.01
N LEU A 91 17.21 7.56 1.00
CA LEU A 91 15.83 7.84 0.60
C LEU A 91 15.04 6.57 0.29
N TYR A 92 15.65 5.66 -0.47
CA TYR A 92 15.00 4.41 -0.86
C TYR A 92 14.82 3.45 0.33
N GLY A 93 15.78 3.43 1.26
CA GLY A 93 15.68 2.69 2.52
C GLY A 93 14.56 3.22 3.42
N GLN A 94 14.39 4.55 3.51
CA GLN A 94 13.28 5.16 4.23
C GLN A 94 11.93 4.81 3.60
N PHE A 95 11.83 4.86 2.27
CA PHE A 95 10.63 4.43 1.55
C PHE A 95 10.25 2.98 1.86
N GLU A 96 11.22 2.07 1.80
CA GLU A 96 11.03 0.65 2.17
C GLU A 96 10.54 0.48 3.61
N ASN A 97 11.13 1.23 4.54
CA ASN A 97 10.73 1.20 5.94
C ASN A 97 9.31 1.74 6.14
N TRP A 98 8.92 2.80 5.42
CA TRP A 98 7.56 3.34 5.50
C TRP A 98 6.52 2.38 4.93
N LEU A 99 6.79 1.75 3.78
CA LEU A 99 5.94 0.70 3.25
C LEU A 99 5.78 -0.46 4.22
N LYS A 100 6.87 -0.89 4.85
CA LYS A 100 6.84 -1.90 5.91
C LYS A 100 5.93 -1.48 7.05
N LYS A 101 6.15 -0.30 7.61
CA LYS A 101 5.36 0.25 8.73
C LYS A 101 3.87 0.30 8.38
N LEU A 102 3.51 0.70 7.14
CA LEU A 102 2.12 0.75 6.67
C LEU A 102 1.50 -0.65 6.56
N CYS A 103 2.22 -1.62 5.99
CA CYS A 103 1.74 -3.00 5.91
C CYS A 103 1.61 -3.64 7.30
N ASP A 104 2.57 -3.41 8.19
CA ASP A 104 2.53 -3.88 9.57
C ASP A 104 1.34 -3.26 10.33
N LEU A 105 1.07 -1.97 10.12
CA LEU A 105 -0.07 -1.27 10.71
C LEU A 105 -1.41 -1.88 10.25
N ASP A 106 -1.55 -2.17 8.95
CA ASP A 106 -2.73 -2.86 8.43
C ASP A 106 -2.88 -4.27 9.03
N SER A 107 -1.80 -5.06 9.07
CA SER A 107 -1.83 -6.42 9.62
C SER A 107 -2.29 -6.46 11.08
N ARG A 108 -1.93 -5.45 11.88
CA ARG A 108 -2.32 -5.31 13.29
C ARG A 108 -3.81 -5.04 13.48
N LYS A 109 -4.53 -4.57 12.45
CA LYS A 109 -5.99 -4.43 12.52
C LYS A 109 -6.70 -5.79 12.62
N GLY A 110 -6.00 -6.90 12.37
CA GLY A 110 -6.48 -8.25 12.72
C GLY A 110 -7.37 -8.92 11.68
N PHE A 111 -7.51 -8.35 10.47
CA PHE A 111 -8.33 -8.94 9.40
C PHE A 111 -7.63 -10.08 8.65
N SER A 112 -6.30 -10.18 8.74
CA SER A 112 -5.53 -11.26 8.12
C SER A 112 -4.37 -11.68 9.02
N LYS A 113 -4.08 -12.99 9.05
CA LYS A 113 -2.87 -13.54 9.70
C LYS A 113 -1.65 -13.50 8.78
N VAL A 114 -1.84 -13.25 7.48
CA VAL A 114 -0.78 -13.16 6.48
C VAL A 114 -0.01 -11.86 6.71
N ARG A 115 1.32 -11.94 6.72
CA ARG A 115 2.22 -10.79 6.79
C ARG A 115 3.02 -10.66 5.49
N VAL A 116 3.61 -9.49 5.26
CA VAL A 116 4.46 -9.24 4.07
C VAL A 116 5.54 -10.30 3.90
N LYS A 117 6.16 -10.73 5.01
CA LYS A 117 7.22 -11.76 5.00
C LYS A 117 6.75 -13.13 4.52
N ASP A 118 5.45 -13.43 4.63
CA ASP A 118 4.87 -14.71 4.25
C ASP A 118 4.58 -14.76 2.74
N LEU A 119 4.65 -13.63 2.03
CA LEU A 119 4.54 -13.57 0.58
C LEU A 119 5.84 -14.07 -0.09
N ALA A 120 5.72 -14.68 -1.26
CA ALA A 120 6.87 -15.14 -2.06
C ALA A 120 7.64 -13.97 -2.72
N GLY A 121 8.93 -14.16 -2.97
CA GLY A 121 9.83 -13.21 -3.64
C GLY A 121 10.97 -12.70 -2.76
N ASN A 122 11.90 -11.94 -3.35
CA ASN A 122 13.04 -11.35 -2.63
C ASN A 122 12.99 -9.81 -2.55
N ASN A 123 12.18 -9.17 -3.40
CA ASN A 123 12.06 -7.72 -3.44
C ASN A 123 11.02 -7.24 -2.43
N TYR A 124 11.46 -6.51 -1.40
CA TYR A 124 10.59 -6.12 -0.29
C TYR A 124 9.49 -5.13 -0.73
N ILE A 125 9.80 -4.13 -1.55
CA ILE A 125 8.76 -3.16 -1.99
C ILE A 125 7.68 -3.86 -2.82
N GLU A 126 8.06 -4.82 -3.66
CA GLU A 126 7.12 -5.60 -4.48
C GLU A 126 6.22 -6.47 -3.60
N LYS A 127 6.80 -7.10 -2.57
CA LYS A 127 6.01 -7.80 -1.55
C LYS A 127 5.06 -6.88 -0.82
N SER A 128 5.50 -5.69 -0.43
CA SER A 128 4.65 -4.70 0.23
C SER A 128 3.49 -4.27 -0.67
N ARG A 129 3.75 -3.97 -1.96
CA ARG A 129 2.68 -3.64 -2.91
C ARG A 129 1.70 -4.79 -3.08
N ARG A 130 2.20 -6.02 -3.27
CA ARG A 130 1.37 -7.21 -3.38
C ARG A 130 0.55 -7.48 -2.11
N TYR A 131 1.13 -7.26 -0.94
CA TYR A 131 0.40 -7.31 0.33
C TYR A 131 -0.75 -6.31 0.33
N LEU A 132 -0.50 -5.07 -0.07
CA LEU A 132 -1.52 -4.03 -0.12
C LEU A 132 -2.67 -4.39 -1.08
N GLU A 133 -2.35 -4.90 -2.26
CA GLU A 133 -3.35 -5.26 -3.27
C GLU A 133 -4.16 -6.52 -2.87
N ILE A 134 -3.50 -7.57 -2.36
CA ILE A 134 -4.14 -8.88 -2.14
C ILE A 134 -4.66 -9.05 -0.71
N VAL A 135 -3.89 -8.59 0.30
CA VAL A 135 -4.21 -8.81 1.72
C VAL A 135 -4.96 -7.62 2.30
N ALA A 136 -4.46 -6.40 2.03
CA ALA A 136 -5.17 -5.18 2.42
C ALA A 136 -6.35 -4.87 1.49
N GLU A 137 -6.46 -5.57 0.35
CA GLU A 137 -7.54 -5.44 -0.65
C GLU A 137 -7.75 -3.98 -1.12
N ILE A 138 -6.67 -3.19 -1.22
CA ILE A 138 -6.75 -1.82 -1.74
C ILE A 138 -6.43 -1.77 -3.23
N ASN A 139 -7.18 -0.95 -3.99
CA ASN A 139 -6.88 -0.69 -5.39
C ASN A 139 -5.78 0.38 -5.51
N LEU A 140 -4.70 0.03 -6.21
CA LEU A 140 -3.53 0.87 -6.49
C LEU A 140 -3.30 1.12 -7.99
N ASP A 141 -4.30 0.88 -8.85
CA ASP A 141 -4.22 1.09 -10.31
C ASP A 141 -3.94 2.55 -10.66
N ASP A 142 -4.49 3.48 -9.88
CA ASP A 142 -4.27 4.93 -10.01
C ASP A 142 -2.83 5.37 -9.65
N THR A 143 -2.05 4.50 -9.01
CA THR A 143 -0.62 4.73 -8.68
C THR A 143 0.35 3.99 -9.60
N LYS A 144 -0.15 3.39 -10.69
CA LYS A 144 0.66 2.53 -11.57
C LYS A 144 1.84 3.27 -12.21
N LEU A 145 1.65 4.53 -12.61
CA LEU A 145 2.69 5.34 -13.22
C LEU A 145 3.78 5.70 -12.20
N GLU A 146 3.38 6.07 -10.99
CA GLU A 146 4.29 6.33 -9.88
C GLU A 146 5.10 5.09 -9.56
N TRP A 147 4.44 3.93 -9.47
CA TRP A 147 5.10 2.65 -9.22
C TRP A 147 6.12 2.26 -10.29
N GLN A 148 5.81 2.50 -11.56
CA GLN A 148 6.75 2.27 -12.66
C GLN A 148 8.00 3.13 -12.51
N LYS A 149 7.85 4.40 -12.12
CA LYS A 149 9.01 5.28 -11.86
C LYS A 149 9.80 4.83 -10.61
N ILE A 150 9.11 4.48 -9.53
CA ILE A 150 9.72 3.95 -8.31
C ILE A 150 10.58 2.72 -8.62
N THR A 151 10.04 1.76 -9.38
CA THR A 151 10.78 0.55 -9.76
C THR A 151 11.94 0.82 -10.72
N GLN A 152 11.87 1.86 -11.57
CA GLN A 152 13.03 2.31 -12.35
C GLN A 152 14.13 2.88 -11.45
N ILE A 153 13.77 3.72 -10.48
CA ILE A 153 14.71 4.27 -9.49
C ILE A 153 15.31 3.14 -8.64
N GLN A 154 14.53 2.10 -8.31
CA GLN A 154 15.05 0.92 -7.62
C GLN A 154 16.21 0.27 -8.38
N LYS A 155 16.13 0.19 -9.71
CA LYS A 155 17.18 -0.42 -10.52
C LYS A 155 18.46 0.41 -10.48
N LEU A 156 18.34 1.74 -10.53
CA LEU A 156 19.47 2.66 -10.35
C LEU A 156 20.08 2.52 -8.96
N ARG A 157 19.25 2.54 -7.91
CA ARG A 157 19.64 2.32 -6.50
C ARG A 157 20.40 1.02 -6.32
N ASN A 158 19.90 -0.08 -6.88
CA ASN A 158 20.54 -1.39 -6.80
C ASN A 158 21.88 -1.41 -7.54
N CYS A 159 21.99 -0.68 -8.64
CA CYS A 159 23.22 -0.53 -9.39
C CYS A 159 24.29 0.22 -8.57
N ILE A 160 23.89 1.31 -7.90
CA ILE A 160 24.75 2.06 -6.98
C ILE A 160 25.20 1.17 -5.81
N ALA A 161 24.28 0.42 -5.21
CA ALA A 161 24.58 -0.37 -4.01
C ALA A 161 25.41 -1.64 -4.26
N HIS A 162 25.28 -2.25 -5.45
CA HIS A 162 25.80 -3.61 -5.69
C HIS A 162 26.73 -3.72 -6.91
N ASN A 163 26.85 -2.70 -7.74
CA ASN A 163 27.69 -2.72 -8.93
C ASN A 163 28.51 -1.43 -9.08
N ASP A 164 28.84 -0.76 -7.97
CA ASP A 164 29.64 0.47 -7.94
C ASP A 164 29.17 1.55 -8.92
N SER A 165 27.84 1.64 -9.14
CA SER A 165 27.23 2.55 -10.12
C SER A 165 27.68 2.29 -11.56
N ASN A 166 27.98 1.06 -11.92
CA ASN A 166 28.29 0.64 -13.28
C ASN A 166 27.12 -0.16 -13.88
N ILE A 167 26.67 0.14 -15.09
CA ILE A 167 25.53 -0.59 -15.68
C ILE A 167 25.88 -1.94 -16.31
N ILE A 168 27.16 -2.22 -16.51
CA ILE A 168 27.64 -3.45 -17.14
C ILE A 168 27.60 -4.56 -16.09
N LYS A 169 26.51 -5.33 -16.10
CA LYS A 169 26.36 -6.55 -15.26
C LYS A 169 26.94 -7.78 -15.95
N ASP A 170 26.81 -7.82 -17.27
CA ASP A 170 27.32 -8.89 -18.13
C ASP A 170 28.14 -8.26 -19.25
N LYS A 171 29.44 -8.58 -19.28
CA LYS A 171 30.40 -8.06 -20.27
C LYS A 171 30.16 -8.61 -21.68
N SER A 172 29.37 -9.67 -21.83
CA SER A 172 28.99 -10.21 -23.15
C SER A 172 27.92 -9.36 -23.85
N ILE A 173 27.22 -8.50 -23.10
CA ILE A 173 26.15 -7.65 -23.61
C ILE A 173 26.72 -6.25 -23.92
N PRO A 174 26.55 -5.74 -25.16
CA PRO A 174 26.93 -4.38 -25.53
C PRO A 174 26.31 -3.33 -24.60
N ILE A 175 27.04 -2.25 -24.32
CA ILE A 175 26.63 -1.22 -23.35
C ILE A 175 25.26 -0.61 -23.68
N GLU A 176 24.95 -0.44 -24.97
CA GLU A 176 23.70 0.14 -25.47
C GLU A 176 22.48 -0.77 -25.25
N LYS A 177 22.74 -2.07 -24.99
CA LYS A 177 21.71 -3.09 -24.72
C LYS A 177 21.56 -3.36 -23.22
N GLN A 178 22.36 -2.72 -22.36
CA GLN A 178 22.20 -2.84 -20.92
C GLN A 178 20.87 -2.20 -20.49
N GLU A 179 20.21 -2.83 -19.51
CA GLU A 179 18.85 -2.48 -19.07
C GLU A 179 18.66 -1.00 -18.72
N LEU A 180 19.68 -0.39 -18.10
CA LEU A 180 19.64 0.99 -17.60
C LEU A 180 20.15 2.03 -18.61
N TYR A 181 20.71 1.61 -19.76
CA TYR A 181 21.40 2.49 -20.69
C TYR A 181 20.51 3.66 -21.15
N LYS A 182 19.31 3.37 -21.65
CA LYS A 182 18.37 4.39 -22.13
C LYS A 182 17.85 5.28 -21.00
N ASN A 183 17.61 4.71 -19.82
CA ASN A 183 17.09 5.44 -18.68
C ASN A 183 18.09 6.51 -18.21
N ILE A 184 19.37 6.15 -18.14
CA ILE A 184 20.43 7.07 -17.75
C ILE A 184 20.70 8.10 -18.84
N LEU A 185 20.79 7.66 -20.11
CA LEU A 185 21.07 8.54 -21.23
C LEU A 185 20.03 9.67 -21.40
N ASN A 186 18.78 9.39 -21.06
CA ASN A 186 17.67 10.34 -21.23
C ASN A 186 17.48 11.29 -20.04
N ASP A 187 18.25 11.13 -18.96
CA ASP A 187 18.14 11.96 -17.76
C ASP A 187 19.40 12.80 -17.61
N ASN A 188 19.31 14.09 -17.94
CA ASN A 188 20.42 15.04 -17.89
C ASN A 188 20.94 15.32 -16.46
N ARG A 189 20.25 14.84 -15.44
CA ARG A 189 20.66 14.93 -14.03
C ARG A 189 21.63 13.81 -13.64
N LEU A 190 21.82 12.84 -14.51
CA LEU A 190 22.77 11.74 -14.35
C LEU A 190 23.94 11.97 -15.32
N GLU A 191 25.16 11.84 -14.81
CA GLU A 191 26.36 11.80 -15.64
C GLU A 191 26.67 10.34 -16.00
N PHE A 192 27.06 10.08 -17.25
CA PHE A 192 27.23 8.72 -17.77
C PHE A 192 28.46 8.57 -18.67
N ASP A 193 29.39 7.73 -18.26
CA ASP A 193 30.52 7.29 -19.07
C ASP A 193 30.08 6.14 -19.99
N LYS A 194 29.83 6.47 -21.26
CA LYS A 194 29.37 5.53 -22.30
C LYS A 194 30.42 4.47 -22.68
N ILE A 195 31.66 4.61 -22.24
CA ILE A 195 32.74 3.67 -22.55
C ILE A 195 32.86 2.67 -21.39
N LYS A 196 32.93 3.18 -20.16
CA LYS A 196 33.12 2.34 -18.96
C LYS A 196 31.82 1.79 -18.38
N GLY A 197 30.69 2.44 -18.66
CA GLY A 197 29.39 2.09 -18.09
C GLY A 197 29.13 2.70 -16.70
N ASP A 198 30.06 3.50 -16.19
CA ASP A 198 29.92 4.18 -14.90
C ASP A 198 28.94 5.34 -15.00
N PHE A 199 28.11 5.53 -13.99
CA PHE A 199 27.22 6.68 -13.88
C PHE A 199 27.20 7.23 -12.45
N TYR A 200 26.75 8.47 -12.31
CA TYR A 200 26.46 9.05 -11.00
C TYR A 200 25.38 10.11 -11.09
N ILE A 201 24.73 10.39 -9.95
CA ILE A 201 23.80 11.50 -9.85
C ILE A 201 24.63 12.78 -9.80
N LYS A 202 24.40 13.67 -10.76
CA LYS A 202 25.10 14.96 -10.86
C LYS A 202 24.28 16.09 -10.26
N GLU A 203 22.97 16.07 -10.46
CA GLU A 203 22.06 17.15 -10.05
C GLU A 203 21.12 16.70 -8.91
N PRO A 204 20.98 17.49 -7.84
CA PRO A 204 20.13 17.16 -6.70
C PRO A 204 18.64 17.10 -7.04
N GLU A 205 18.22 17.74 -8.13
CA GLU A 205 16.85 17.68 -8.68
C GLU A 205 16.38 16.23 -8.90
N PHE A 206 17.29 15.30 -9.17
CA PHE A 206 16.94 13.87 -9.26
C PHE A 206 16.44 13.32 -7.91
N LEU A 207 17.07 13.73 -6.80
CA LEU A 207 16.68 13.34 -5.45
C LEU A 207 15.37 14.02 -5.03
N PHE A 208 15.18 15.30 -5.35
CA PHE A 208 13.93 16.02 -5.06
C PHE A 208 12.73 15.39 -5.78
N ASP A 209 12.88 15.04 -7.06
CA ASP A 209 11.85 14.33 -7.80
C ASP A 209 11.55 12.95 -7.20
N THR A 210 12.59 12.25 -6.73
CA THR A 210 12.45 10.97 -6.03
C THR A 210 11.66 11.13 -4.73
N ILE A 211 11.94 12.18 -3.94
CA ILE A 211 11.18 12.51 -2.73
C ILE A 211 9.73 12.80 -3.07
N GLY A 212 9.47 13.66 -4.07
CA GLY A 212 8.12 13.99 -4.51
C GLY A 212 7.32 12.77 -4.95
N LEU A 213 7.98 11.83 -5.64
CA LEU A 213 7.39 10.57 -6.07
C LEU A 213 7.05 9.65 -4.89
N ILE A 214 7.98 9.49 -3.94
CA ILE A 214 7.76 8.71 -2.71
C ILE A 214 6.62 9.31 -1.89
N ARG A 215 6.62 10.63 -1.68
CA ARG A 215 5.59 11.39 -0.98
C ARG A 215 4.21 11.13 -1.58
N LYS A 216 4.09 11.31 -2.90
CA LYS A 216 2.84 11.11 -3.64
C LYS A 216 2.33 9.67 -3.50
N TYR A 217 3.22 8.69 -3.66
CA TYR A 217 2.84 7.28 -3.59
C TYR A 217 2.39 6.87 -2.17
N LEU A 218 3.16 7.25 -1.14
CA LEU A 218 2.82 6.91 0.24
C LEU A 218 1.52 7.59 0.69
N ALA A 219 1.28 8.85 0.30
CA ALA A 219 0.02 9.54 0.59
C ALA A 219 -1.17 8.80 -0.03
N ALA A 220 -1.08 8.42 -1.31
CA ALA A 220 -2.13 7.65 -1.99
C ALA A 220 -2.40 6.31 -1.29
N VAL A 221 -1.35 5.58 -0.90
CA VAL A 221 -1.49 4.33 -0.15
C VAL A 221 -2.21 4.56 1.19
N ILE A 222 -1.83 5.59 1.95
CA ILE A 222 -2.46 5.92 3.24
C ILE A 222 -3.94 6.23 3.07
N ASP A 223 -4.31 7.04 2.07
CA ASP A 223 -5.70 7.40 1.80
C ASP A 223 -6.57 6.18 1.50
N LYS A 224 -6.05 5.22 0.72
CA LYS A 224 -6.74 3.95 0.42
C LYS A 224 -6.85 3.05 1.65
N ILE A 225 -5.80 2.94 2.48
CA ILE A 225 -5.84 2.13 3.70
C ILE A 225 -6.81 2.73 4.74
N LYS A 226 -6.89 4.07 4.81
CA LYS A 226 -7.79 4.79 5.72
C LYS A 226 -9.27 4.59 5.35
N SER A 227 -9.58 4.59 4.05
CA SER A 227 -10.95 4.49 3.52
C SER A 227 -11.47 3.06 3.35
N ARG A 228 -10.70 2.04 3.75
CA ARG A 228 -11.10 0.64 3.67
C ARG A 228 -12.33 0.36 4.54
N ASN A 229 -13.46 0.11 3.89
CA ASN A 229 -14.66 -0.44 4.54
C ASN A 229 -14.42 -1.91 4.88
N VAL A 230 -14.59 -2.26 6.16
CA VAL A 230 -14.52 -3.66 6.60
C VAL A 230 -15.79 -4.36 6.13
N VAL A 231 -15.67 -5.21 5.12
CA VAL A 231 -16.79 -6.08 4.69
C VAL A 231 -16.74 -7.34 5.55
N ALA A 232 -17.80 -7.60 6.31
CA ALA A 232 -17.94 -8.86 7.02
C ALA A 232 -18.00 -10.01 5.99
N LYS A 233 -17.01 -10.90 5.98
CA LYS A 233 -16.96 -12.04 5.06
C LYS A 233 -17.05 -13.34 5.86
N ASN A 234 -18.08 -14.15 5.57
CA ASN A 234 -18.07 -15.56 5.93
C ASN A 234 -17.36 -16.31 4.79
N MET A 235 -16.34 -17.12 5.11
CA MET A 235 -15.49 -17.77 4.10
C MET A 235 -16.16 -18.98 3.42
N SER A 236 -17.26 -19.47 3.98
CA SER A 236 -18.02 -20.61 3.45
C SER A 236 -19.18 -20.21 2.55
N MET A 237 -19.50 -18.91 2.45
CA MET A 237 -20.60 -18.39 1.65
C MET A 237 -20.09 -17.60 0.43
N PRO A 238 -20.64 -17.82 -0.78
CA PRO A 238 -20.02 -17.40 -2.04
C PRO A 238 -20.27 -15.94 -2.49
N PHE A 239 -20.85 -15.05 -1.66
CA PHE A 239 -21.29 -13.71 -2.11
C PHE A 239 -21.01 -12.59 -1.10
N ASP A 240 -21.18 -11.34 -1.56
CA ASP A 240 -21.16 -10.12 -0.73
C ASP A 240 -22.22 -10.21 0.38
N ASN A 241 -21.73 -10.30 1.62
CA ASN A 241 -22.58 -10.63 2.77
C ASN A 241 -23.29 -9.42 3.36
N ALA A 242 -22.97 -8.19 2.93
CA ALA A 242 -23.66 -6.99 3.41
C ALA A 242 -25.08 -6.91 2.83
N ASN A 243 -25.20 -6.92 1.49
CA ASN A 243 -26.50 -6.92 0.80
C ASN A 243 -27.30 -8.18 1.13
N TRP A 244 -26.64 -9.34 1.17
CA TRP A 244 -27.29 -10.59 1.55
C TRP A 244 -27.80 -10.56 2.99
N GLY A 245 -27.00 -10.08 3.94
CA GLY A 245 -27.41 -9.96 5.35
C GLY A 245 -28.60 -9.02 5.52
N GLN A 246 -28.61 -7.91 4.78
CA GLN A 246 -29.74 -6.98 4.73
C GLN A 246 -30.98 -7.67 4.17
N GLU A 247 -30.88 -8.34 3.02
CA GLU A 247 -31.99 -9.08 2.39
C GLU A 247 -32.58 -10.13 3.35
N LYS A 248 -31.73 -10.92 4.04
CA LYS A 248 -32.21 -11.94 4.98
C LYS A 248 -32.85 -11.35 6.22
N THR A 249 -32.31 -10.26 6.75
CA THR A 249 -32.92 -9.57 7.90
C THR A 249 -34.26 -8.94 7.50
N GLU A 250 -34.35 -8.33 6.32
CA GLU A 250 -35.60 -7.78 5.79
C GLU A 250 -36.66 -8.87 5.57
N ASN A 251 -36.27 -10.02 5.01
CA ASN A 251 -37.17 -11.17 4.86
C ASN A 251 -37.68 -11.68 6.21
N LEU A 252 -36.84 -11.73 7.25
CA LEU A 252 -37.27 -12.07 8.60
C LEU A 252 -38.28 -11.07 9.15
N LEU A 253 -38.05 -9.77 8.97
CA LEU A 253 -39.01 -8.74 9.38
C LEU A 253 -40.36 -8.89 8.65
N LYS A 254 -40.34 -9.13 7.34
CA LYS A 254 -41.56 -9.41 6.55
C LYS A 254 -42.31 -10.65 7.05
N GLN A 255 -41.58 -11.71 7.41
CA GLN A 255 -42.18 -12.92 7.98
C GLN A 255 -42.81 -12.64 9.36
N ILE A 256 -42.19 -11.81 10.20
CA ILE A 256 -42.77 -11.41 11.51
C ILE A 256 -44.06 -10.63 11.29
N ILE A 257 -44.05 -9.64 10.38
CA ILE A 257 -45.24 -8.86 10.03
C ILE A 257 -46.35 -9.79 9.51
N SER A 258 -46.01 -10.74 8.63
CA SER A 258 -46.97 -11.72 8.12
C SER A 258 -47.57 -12.59 9.22
N ALA A 259 -46.77 -13.01 10.21
CA ALA A 259 -47.27 -13.80 11.34
C ALA A 259 -48.25 -13.00 12.22
N LEU A 260 -47.95 -11.72 12.48
CA LEU A 260 -48.83 -10.82 13.22
C LEU A 260 -50.16 -10.61 12.48
N ASN A 261 -50.11 -10.34 11.18
CA ASN A 261 -51.32 -10.18 10.38
C ASN A 261 -52.19 -11.45 10.39
N GLN A 262 -51.58 -12.64 10.34
CA GLN A 262 -52.32 -13.91 10.43
C GLN A 262 -52.98 -14.10 11.80
N LEU A 263 -52.36 -13.63 12.89
CA LEU A 263 -52.98 -13.64 14.21
C LEU A 263 -54.18 -12.69 14.27
N ASP A 264 -54.04 -11.47 13.76
CA ASP A 264 -55.12 -10.47 13.71
C ASP A 264 -56.30 -10.95 12.86
N GLU A 265 -56.03 -11.51 11.67
CA GLU A 265 -57.03 -12.12 10.80
C GLU A 265 -57.75 -13.29 11.50
N ASN A 266 -56.98 -14.13 12.19
CA ASN A 266 -57.55 -15.23 12.95
C ASN A 266 -58.48 -14.71 14.03
N GLU A 267 -58.11 -13.70 14.83
CA GLU A 267 -58.97 -13.13 15.87
C GLU A 267 -60.36 -12.74 15.35
N ALA A 268 -60.44 -12.15 14.15
CA ALA A 268 -61.69 -11.75 13.51
C ALA A 268 -62.55 -12.90 12.95
N ARG A 269 -61.95 -14.08 12.71
CA ARG A 269 -62.68 -15.25 12.19
C ARG A 269 -63.59 -15.90 13.24
N THR A 270 -64.69 -16.50 12.78
CA THR A 270 -65.66 -17.22 13.61
C THR A 270 -66.00 -18.62 13.09
N ASP A 271 -65.36 -19.05 11.99
CA ASP A 271 -65.58 -20.35 11.39
C ASP A 271 -64.86 -21.49 12.14
N GLU A 272 -65.30 -22.72 11.89
CA GLU A 272 -64.80 -23.92 12.56
C GLU A 272 -63.35 -24.31 12.19
N TYR A 273 -62.80 -23.78 11.08
CA TYR A 273 -61.46 -24.11 10.59
C TYR A 273 -60.38 -23.13 11.04
N LYS A 274 -60.79 -21.96 11.57
CA LYS A 274 -59.95 -20.86 12.08
C LYS A 274 -58.63 -21.33 12.71
N ASP A 275 -58.71 -22.15 13.76
CA ASP A 275 -57.51 -22.59 14.50
C ASP A 275 -56.62 -23.56 13.71
N SER A 276 -57.22 -24.38 12.84
CA SER A 276 -56.47 -25.34 12.03
C SER A 276 -55.68 -24.63 10.94
N ASP A 277 -56.29 -23.64 10.28
CA ASP A 277 -55.68 -22.81 9.26
C ASP A 277 -54.57 -21.95 9.86
N LEU A 278 -54.82 -21.31 11.00
CA LEU A 278 -53.81 -20.50 11.68
C LEU A 278 -52.57 -21.33 12.02
N LYS A 279 -52.76 -22.54 12.57
CA LYS A 279 -51.65 -23.44 12.89
C LYS A 279 -50.85 -23.83 11.64
N GLY A 280 -51.53 -24.13 10.53
CA GLY A 280 -50.88 -24.44 9.26
C GLY A 280 -50.06 -23.26 8.72
N ASN A 281 -50.68 -22.07 8.68
CA ASN A 281 -50.05 -20.85 8.16
C ASN A 281 -48.85 -20.42 9.02
N LEU A 282 -49.01 -20.39 10.35
CA LEU A 282 -47.90 -20.05 11.26
C LEU A 282 -46.76 -21.06 11.15
N ARG A 283 -47.06 -22.36 11.01
CA ARG A 283 -46.03 -23.37 10.83
C ARG A 283 -45.21 -23.11 9.56
N GLY A 284 -45.86 -22.81 8.43
CA GLY A 284 -45.16 -22.47 7.20
C GLY A 284 -44.30 -21.20 7.32
N ILE A 285 -44.80 -20.18 8.02
CA ILE A 285 -44.04 -18.95 8.29
C ILE A 285 -42.81 -19.26 9.15
N PHE A 286 -42.95 -20.01 10.25
CA PHE A 286 -41.85 -20.35 11.13
C PHE A 286 -40.81 -21.25 10.45
N GLU A 287 -41.24 -22.15 9.57
CA GLU A 287 -40.34 -22.91 8.70
C GLU A 287 -39.49 -21.95 7.87
N SER A 288 -40.11 -21.02 7.15
CA SER A 288 -39.40 -20.03 6.33
C SER A 288 -38.48 -19.11 7.16
N MET A 289 -38.87 -18.75 8.38
CA MET A 289 -38.01 -18.00 9.31
C MET A 289 -36.78 -18.82 9.72
N ALA A 290 -36.97 -20.09 10.10
CA ALA A 290 -35.88 -20.96 10.51
C ALA A 290 -34.83 -21.13 9.41
N PHE A 291 -35.25 -21.14 8.13
CA PHE A 291 -34.32 -21.14 7.00
C PHE A 291 -33.41 -19.91 7.00
N ASN A 292 -33.99 -18.71 7.12
CA ASN A 292 -33.23 -17.47 7.11
C ASN A 292 -32.35 -17.32 8.37
N VAL A 293 -32.88 -17.67 9.55
CA VAL A 293 -32.16 -17.56 10.82
C VAL A 293 -30.98 -18.54 10.88
N THR A 294 -31.15 -19.81 10.50
CA THR A 294 -30.03 -20.78 10.53
C THR A 294 -28.90 -20.40 9.59
N LYS A 295 -29.25 -19.77 8.46
CA LYS A 295 -28.28 -19.27 7.49
C LYS A 295 -27.55 -18.02 7.97
N LEU A 296 -28.24 -17.10 8.65
CA LEU A 296 -27.60 -15.98 9.36
C LEU A 296 -26.73 -16.47 10.52
N TYR A 297 -27.18 -17.48 11.25
CA TYR A 297 -26.41 -18.06 12.34
C TYR A 297 -25.11 -18.69 11.83
N SER A 298 -25.16 -19.45 10.73
CA SER A 298 -23.97 -19.98 10.07
C SER A 298 -23.03 -18.86 9.60
N PHE A 299 -23.60 -17.74 9.12
CA PHE A 299 -22.85 -16.56 8.70
C PHE A 299 -21.94 -16.06 9.83
N PHE A 300 -22.51 -15.79 11.01
CA PHE A 300 -21.77 -15.26 12.16
C PHE A 300 -20.83 -16.25 12.84
N THR A 301 -21.04 -17.54 12.61
CA THR A 301 -20.26 -18.62 13.24
C THR A 301 -19.23 -19.23 12.31
N ASN A 302 -19.15 -18.75 11.06
CA ASN A 302 -18.33 -19.33 9.99
C ASN A 302 -18.64 -20.82 9.73
N GLY A 303 -19.89 -21.23 10.00
CA GLY A 303 -20.39 -22.59 9.78
C GLY A 303 -20.81 -22.84 8.35
N LYS A 304 -20.56 -24.05 7.85
CA LYS A 304 -21.01 -24.50 6.52
C LYS A 304 -22.49 -24.88 6.58
N TRP A 305 -23.36 -23.99 6.15
CA TRP A 305 -24.80 -24.21 6.16
C TRP A 305 -25.27 -25.18 5.08
N GLU A 306 -26.20 -26.05 5.44
CA GLU A 306 -26.92 -26.93 4.53
C GLU A 306 -28.43 -26.78 4.73
N THR A 307 -29.23 -27.09 3.69
CA THR A 307 -30.70 -26.95 3.76
C THR A 307 -31.33 -27.84 4.83
N ILE A 308 -30.64 -28.91 5.25
CA ILE A 308 -31.09 -29.78 6.34
C ILE A 308 -31.06 -29.08 7.71
N ASP A 309 -30.26 -28.03 7.89
CA ASP A 309 -30.06 -27.39 9.20
C ASP A 309 -31.34 -26.75 9.74
N GLN A 310 -32.16 -26.19 8.83
CA GLN A 310 -33.50 -25.71 9.16
C GLN A 310 -34.36 -26.83 9.77
N LYS A 311 -34.29 -28.06 9.22
CA LYS A 311 -35.10 -29.18 9.71
C LYS A 311 -34.73 -29.54 11.13
N TYR A 312 -33.46 -29.44 11.53
CA TYR A 312 -33.08 -29.68 12.92
C TYR A 312 -33.79 -28.71 13.88
N ILE A 313 -33.95 -27.43 13.51
CA ILE A 313 -34.71 -26.48 14.32
C ILE A 313 -36.22 -26.81 14.32
N ILE A 314 -36.75 -27.18 13.16
CA ILE A 314 -38.20 -27.44 12.99
C ILE A 314 -38.66 -28.80 13.55
N GLU A 315 -37.77 -29.79 13.64
CA GLU A 315 -38.12 -31.14 14.10
C GLU A 315 -37.55 -31.41 15.50
N GLU A 316 -36.32 -30.98 15.78
CA GLU A 316 -35.60 -31.31 17.01
C GLU A 316 -35.52 -30.15 18.03
N ARG A 317 -35.97 -28.94 17.67
CA ARG A 317 -36.03 -27.75 18.55
C ARG A 317 -34.68 -27.44 19.21
N GLU A 318 -34.63 -27.38 20.54
CA GLU A 318 -33.41 -27.10 21.31
C GLU A 318 -32.30 -28.11 21.04
N LYS A 319 -32.63 -29.40 20.89
CA LYS A 319 -31.64 -30.44 20.54
C LYS A 319 -31.06 -30.20 19.14
N GLY A 320 -31.88 -29.69 18.23
CA GLY A 320 -31.46 -29.28 16.89
C GLY A 320 -30.46 -28.13 16.92
N LEU A 321 -30.67 -27.13 17.80
CA LEU A 321 -29.71 -26.04 17.97
C LEU A 321 -28.35 -26.54 18.50
N GLU A 322 -28.36 -27.43 19.50
CA GLU A 322 -27.13 -28.03 20.03
C GLU A 322 -26.39 -28.87 18.97
N LYS A 323 -27.13 -29.53 18.08
CA LYS A 323 -26.56 -30.25 16.93
C LYS A 323 -25.90 -29.30 15.94
N ILE A 324 -26.55 -28.17 15.61
CA ILE A 324 -25.98 -27.13 14.74
C ILE A 324 -24.70 -26.53 15.36
N LYS A 325 -24.70 -26.22 16.67
CA LYS A 325 -23.50 -25.71 17.36
C LYS A 325 -22.31 -26.65 17.23
N LYS A 326 -22.54 -27.96 17.40
CA LYS A 326 -21.51 -28.99 17.21
C LYS A 326 -21.03 -29.09 15.76
N LEU A 327 -21.95 -29.02 14.78
CA LEU A 327 -21.60 -29.06 13.36
C LEU A 327 -20.74 -27.86 12.94
N TYR A 328 -20.96 -26.70 13.55
CA TYR A 328 -20.20 -25.48 13.27
C TYR A 328 -18.94 -25.32 14.13
N ASP A 329 -18.58 -26.33 14.91
CA ASP A 329 -17.41 -26.35 15.81
C ASP A 329 -17.37 -25.14 16.78
N ILE A 330 -18.55 -24.71 17.23
CA ILE A 330 -18.70 -23.61 18.19
C ILE A 330 -18.52 -24.19 19.59
N LYS A 331 -17.44 -23.79 20.27
CA LYS A 331 -17.13 -24.20 21.65
C LYS A 331 -18.06 -23.59 22.68
#